data_AF-A0A453K775-F1
#
_entry.id   AF-A0A453K775-F1
#
_cell.length_a   1.000
_cell.length_b   1.000
_cell.length_c   1.000
_cell.angle_alpha   90.00
_cell.angle_beta   90.00
_cell.angle_gamma   90.00
#
_symmetry.space_group_name_H-M   'P 1'
#
loop_
_entity.id
_entity.type
_entity.pdbx_description
1 polymer ?
#
loop_
_entity_poly.entity_id
_entity_poly.type
_entity_poly.pdbx_seq_one_letter_code
_entity_poly.pdbx_strand_id
1 'polypeptide(L)'
;MSHAYDTHKPGLKTKHLGFHKALCVLMGWNWHVAPDTSKAYQSVPAEEVNAMKRDLMVWPPVVLIHNSSITNKAKVSEAKIVTIEEIEGVLADIGVACDKAKITQGRPANQSVFVVKFLPTISGFQEAMRIHDHFSSENHGKEELHQILCEKGKSSVPADKLEELLHAHIALAEDLGYLDDETKKRCVVRSKNDIEARADATLNLDS
;
A
#
# COMPACT_ATOMS: atom_id res chain seq x y z
N MET A 1 0.46 15.22 -21.58
CA MET A 1 1.00 13.87 -21.87
C MET A 1 0.01 13.19 -22.81
N SER A 2 0.43 12.76 -23.99
CA SER A 2 -0.37 11.91 -24.88
C SER A 2 -0.13 10.44 -24.51
N HIS A 3 -1.16 9.59 -24.59
CA HIS A 3 -0.93 8.18 -24.37
C HIS A 3 -0.37 7.55 -25.66
N ALA A 4 0.81 6.95 -25.56
CA ALA A 4 1.33 6.08 -26.60
C ALA A 4 0.84 4.66 -26.29
N TYR A 5 0.13 4.03 -27.23
CA TYR A 5 -0.32 2.64 -27.11
C TYR A 5 0.63 1.65 -27.80
N ASP A 6 1.43 2.15 -28.74
CA ASP A 6 2.41 1.35 -29.47
C ASP A 6 3.84 1.59 -29.01
N THR A 7 4.63 0.52 -29.09
CA THR A 7 6.07 0.55 -28.87
C THR A 7 6.78 0.19 -30.17
N HIS A 8 7.80 0.96 -30.54
CA HIS A 8 8.65 0.67 -31.70
C HIS A 8 9.60 -0.52 -31.48
N LYS A 9 9.66 -1.07 -30.25
CA LYS A 9 10.51 -2.21 -29.93
C LYS A 9 9.71 -3.53 -30.02
N PRO A 10 10.09 -4.45 -30.92
CA PRO A 10 9.43 -5.74 -31.02
C PRO A 10 9.53 -6.52 -29.70
N GLY A 11 8.47 -7.25 -29.35
CA GLY A 11 8.40 -8.06 -28.13
C GLY A 11 8.09 -7.31 -26.82
N LEU A 12 7.99 -5.98 -26.83
CA LEU A 12 7.68 -5.18 -25.63
C LEU A 12 6.23 -4.71 -25.53
N LYS A 13 5.37 -5.05 -26.50
CA LYS A 13 3.99 -4.54 -26.59
C LYS A 13 3.16 -4.83 -25.34
N THR A 14 3.26 -6.03 -24.79
CA THR A 14 2.52 -6.42 -23.57
C THR A 14 2.99 -5.63 -22.34
N LYS A 15 4.31 -5.46 -22.18
CA LYS A 15 4.88 -4.64 -21.09
C LYS A 15 4.49 -3.17 -21.22
N HIS A 16 4.50 -2.66 -22.44
CA HIS A 16 4.10 -1.29 -22.75
C HIS A 16 2.63 -1.03 -22.41
N LEU A 17 1.73 -1.91 -22.87
CA LEU A 17 0.29 -1.81 -22.58
C LEU A 17 0.00 -1.96 -21.08
N GLY A 18 0.72 -2.86 -20.38
CA GLY A 18 0.61 -2.99 -18.93
C GLY A 18 1.02 -1.72 -18.19
N PHE A 19 2.15 -1.12 -18.56
CA PHE A 19 2.61 0.15 -17.99
C PHE A 19 1.64 1.29 -18.28
N HIS A 20 1.16 1.40 -19.53
CA HIS A 20 0.16 2.38 -19.92
C HIS A 20 -1.11 2.25 -19.07
N LYS A 21 -1.66 1.03 -18.92
CA LYS A 21 -2.86 0.80 -18.09
C LYS A 21 -2.63 1.26 -16.65
N ALA A 22 -1.49 0.90 -16.04
CA ALA A 22 -1.16 1.31 -14.68
C ALA A 22 -1.07 2.84 -14.56
N LEU A 23 -0.44 3.51 -15.52
CA LEU A 23 -0.35 4.97 -15.54
C LEU A 23 -1.74 5.63 -15.65
N CYS A 24 -2.62 5.12 -16.53
CA CYS A 24 -3.99 5.61 -16.63
C CYS A 24 -4.72 5.52 -15.28
N VAL A 25 -4.64 4.36 -14.62
CA VAL A 25 -5.28 4.14 -13.31
C VAL A 25 -4.78 5.15 -12.27
N LEU A 26 -3.45 5.33 -12.18
CA LEU A 26 -2.85 6.28 -11.23
C LEU A 26 -3.29 7.72 -11.48
N MET A 27 -3.47 8.10 -12.75
CA MET A 27 -3.97 9.41 -13.17
C MET A 27 -5.49 9.56 -13.06
N GLY A 28 -6.22 8.49 -12.72
CA GLY A 28 -7.69 8.48 -12.69
C GLY A 28 -8.33 8.53 -14.07
N TRP A 29 -7.64 7.99 -15.08
CA TRP A 29 -8.07 8.00 -16.48
C TRP A 29 -8.65 6.66 -16.91
N ASN A 30 -9.68 6.70 -17.75
CA ASN A 30 -10.26 5.54 -18.40
C ASN A 30 -9.30 4.99 -19.46
N TRP A 31 -8.66 3.86 -19.17
CA TRP A 31 -7.71 3.24 -20.09
C TRP A 31 -8.37 2.61 -21.33
N HIS A 32 -9.69 2.38 -21.32
CA HIS A 32 -10.45 1.88 -22.47
C HIS A 32 -10.73 2.96 -23.51
N VAL A 33 -10.63 4.23 -23.13
CA VAL A 33 -10.89 5.38 -24.02
C VAL A 33 -9.55 5.95 -24.46
N ALA A 34 -9.37 6.12 -25.77
CA ALA A 34 -8.19 6.80 -26.28
C ALA A 34 -8.20 8.28 -25.81
N PRO A 35 -7.05 8.84 -25.39
CA PRO A 35 -6.91 10.27 -25.16
C PRO A 35 -6.94 11.02 -26.50
N ASP A 36 -8.12 11.23 -27.02
CA ASP A 36 -8.33 12.14 -28.13
C ASP A 36 -8.45 13.59 -27.62
N THR A 37 -8.97 14.49 -28.44
CA THR A 37 -9.26 15.86 -28.03
C THR A 37 -10.45 15.97 -27.07
N SER A 38 -11.19 14.89 -26.84
CA SER A 38 -12.26 14.83 -25.86
C SER A 38 -11.69 14.54 -24.46
N LYS A 39 -12.34 15.05 -23.42
CA LYS A 39 -12.02 14.70 -22.02
C LYS A 39 -12.74 13.43 -21.56
N ALA A 40 -13.26 12.60 -22.46
CA ALA A 40 -14.01 11.39 -22.11
C ALA A 40 -13.17 10.37 -21.34
N TYR A 41 -11.86 10.34 -21.57
CA TYR A 41 -10.94 9.53 -20.76
C TYR A 41 -10.83 10.00 -19.31
N GLN A 42 -11.29 11.21 -18.97
CA GLN A 42 -11.29 11.75 -17.61
C GLN A 42 -12.64 11.55 -16.89
N SER A 43 -13.64 10.95 -17.54
CA SER A 43 -15.01 10.87 -17.01
C SER A 43 -15.30 9.62 -16.18
N VAL A 44 -14.28 9.04 -15.53
CA VAL A 44 -14.47 7.87 -14.65
C VAL A 44 -14.93 8.35 -13.27
N PRO A 45 -15.96 7.73 -12.66
CA PRO A 45 -16.35 8.02 -11.28
C PRO A 45 -15.18 7.83 -10.30
N ALA A 46 -15.09 8.70 -9.30
CA ALA A 46 -14.00 8.66 -8.32
C ALA A 46 -13.92 7.32 -7.58
N GLU A 47 -15.07 6.69 -7.28
CA GLU A 47 -15.15 5.39 -6.61
C GLU A 47 -14.51 4.28 -7.45
N GLU A 48 -14.77 4.26 -8.76
CA GLU A 48 -14.20 3.27 -9.68
C GLU A 48 -12.68 3.49 -9.84
N VAL A 49 -12.24 4.74 -9.97
CA VAL A 49 -10.81 5.08 -9.97
C VAL A 49 -10.13 4.61 -8.68
N ASN A 50 -10.74 4.86 -7.53
CA ASN A 50 -10.18 4.46 -6.24
C ASN A 50 -10.14 2.94 -6.07
N ALA A 51 -11.16 2.22 -6.53
CA ALA A 51 -11.15 0.76 -6.57
C ALA A 51 -10.01 0.22 -7.45
N MET A 52 -9.84 0.79 -8.65
CA MET A 52 -8.73 0.42 -9.54
C MET A 52 -7.37 0.73 -8.92
N LYS A 53 -7.21 1.84 -8.19
CA LYS A 53 -5.97 2.18 -7.50
C LYS A 53 -5.67 1.23 -6.34
N ARG A 54 -6.68 0.86 -5.55
CA ARG A 54 -6.57 -0.11 -4.45
C ARG A 54 -6.23 -1.52 -4.92
N ASP A 55 -6.57 -1.87 -6.16
CA ASP A 55 -6.16 -3.13 -6.77
C ASP A 55 -4.67 -3.16 -7.15
N LEU A 56 -4.03 -2.01 -7.41
CA LEU A 56 -2.62 -1.96 -7.80
C LEU A 56 -1.68 -2.00 -6.58
N MET A 57 -1.30 -3.20 -6.14
CA MET A 57 -0.40 -3.41 -5.02
C MET A 57 1.07 -3.61 -5.44
N VAL A 58 1.98 -3.37 -4.50
CA VAL A 58 3.41 -3.68 -4.62
C VAL A 58 3.65 -5.17 -4.34
N TRP A 59 4.43 -5.83 -5.20
CA TRP A 59 4.82 -7.24 -5.09
C TRP A 59 6.34 -7.42 -5.16
N PRO A 60 7.03 -8.20 -4.29
CA PRO A 60 6.51 -9.03 -3.19
C PRO A 60 5.66 -8.24 -2.18
N PRO A 61 4.78 -8.90 -1.40
CA PRO A 61 3.86 -8.19 -0.50
C PRO A 61 4.63 -7.32 0.51
N VAL A 62 4.15 -6.09 0.66
CA VAL A 62 4.69 -5.12 1.61
C VAL A 62 3.53 -4.46 2.32
N VAL A 63 3.64 -4.31 3.64
CA VAL A 63 2.71 -3.52 4.46
C VAL A 63 3.45 -2.29 4.97
N LEU A 64 2.78 -1.15 4.90
CA LEU A 64 3.25 0.10 5.49
C LEU A 64 2.54 0.30 6.82
N ILE A 65 3.33 0.64 7.84
CA ILE A 65 2.81 1.00 9.17
C ILE A 65 3.25 2.42 9.46
N HIS A 66 2.28 3.29 9.71
CA HIS A 66 2.47 4.71 10.00
C HIS A 66 2.19 4.96 11.48
N ASN A 67 3.15 5.56 12.17
CA ASN A 67 2.95 6.11 13.50
C ASN A 67 2.34 7.52 13.38
N SER A 68 1.05 7.63 13.71
CA SER A 68 0.30 8.89 13.64
C SER A 68 0.68 9.88 14.74
N SER A 69 1.39 9.46 15.80
CA SER A 69 1.89 10.38 16.84
C SER A 69 3.01 11.29 16.34
N ILE A 70 3.75 10.87 15.29
CA ILE A 70 4.80 11.65 14.64
C ILE A 70 4.21 12.27 13.37
N THR A 71 3.31 13.24 13.54
CA THR A 71 2.85 14.10 12.44
C THR A 71 3.70 15.38 12.38
N ASN A 72 3.81 15.98 11.18
CA ASN A 72 4.59 17.20 10.91
C ASN A 72 4.22 18.43 11.78
N LYS A 73 3.23 18.33 12.67
CA LYS A 73 2.72 19.40 13.53
C LYS A 73 2.78 19.10 15.03
N ALA A 74 3.03 17.85 15.43
CA ALA A 74 3.21 17.53 16.84
C ALA A 74 4.52 18.18 17.33
N LYS A 75 4.49 18.84 18.50
CA LYS A 75 5.74 19.23 19.16
C LYS A 75 6.52 17.95 19.43
N VAL A 76 7.79 17.92 19.01
CA VAL A 76 8.72 16.78 19.15
C VAL A 76 8.75 16.20 20.58
N SER A 77 8.37 16.98 21.59
CA SER A 77 8.28 16.57 22.99
C SER A 77 7.12 15.61 23.35
N GLU A 78 6.10 15.46 22.51
CA GLU A 78 4.91 14.62 22.79
C GLU A 78 4.80 13.40 21.86
N ALA A 79 5.69 13.28 20.87
CA ALA A 79 5.64 12.18 19.91
C ALA A 79 6.22 10.90 20.53
N LYS A 80 5.45 9.80 20.51
CA LYS A 80 5.93 8.50 20.98
C LYS A 80 6.90 7.94 19.95
N ILE A 81 8.17 7.81 20.33
CA ILE A 81 9.15 7.07 19.54
C ILE A 81 8.76 5.59 19.63
N VAL A 82 8.55 4.98 18.47
CA VAL A 82 8.22 3.56 18.35
C VAL A 82 9.44 2.84 17.80
N THR A 83 9.83 1.73 18.41
CA THR A 83 10.97 0.91 17.94
C THR A 83 10.51 -0.23 17.02
N ILE A 84 11.45 -0.91 16.36
CA ILE A 84 11.12 -2.06 15.51
C ILE A 84 10.57 -3.20 16.36
N GLU A 85 11.15 -3.43 17.54
CA GLU A 85 10.76 -4.48 18.48
C GLU A 85 9.32 -4.28 18.99
N GLU A 86 8.90 -3.02 19.18
CA GLU A 86 7.52 -2.69 19.51
C GLU A 86 6.56 -3.03 18.37
N ILE A 87 6.95 -2.78 17.11
CA ILE A 87 6.16 -3.20 15.94
C ILE A 87 6.10 -4.73 15.85
N GLU A 88 7.22 -5.43 16.08
CA GLU A 88 7.25 -6.90 16.11
C GLU A 88 6.29 -7.46 17.16
N GLY A 89 6.21 -6.85 18.34
CA GLY A 89 5.26 -7.21 19.39
C GLY A 89 3.80 -7.08 18.93
N VAL A 90 3.44 -5.93 18.33
CA VAL A 90 2.09 -5.71 17.79
C VAL A 90 1.76 -6.74 16.70
N LEU A 91 2.69 -7.03 15.80
CA LEU A 91 2.48 -8.04 14.76
C LEU A 91 2.32 -9.45 15.32
N ALA A 92 3.07 -9.80 16.37
CA ALA A 92 2.94 -11.08 17.06
C ALA A 92 1.59 -11.22 17.75
N ASP A 93 1.07 -10.14 18.37
CA ASP A 93 -0.26 -10.12 19.01
C ASP A 93 -1.39 -10.31 17.98
N ILE A 94 -1.21 -9.81 16.75
CA ILE A 94 -2.12 -10.03 15.60
C ILE A 94 -1.94 -11.44 14.99
N GLY A 95 -0.95 -12.21 15.45
CA GLY A 95 -0.69 -13.58 15.01
C GLY A 95 0.18 -13.69 13.75
N VAL A 96 0.97 -12.66 13.43
CA VAL A 96 2.00 -12.71 12.38
C VAL A 96 3.32 -13.16 13.01
N ALA A 97 3.85 -14.28 12.53
CA ALA A 97 5.11 -14.81 13.07
C ALA A 97 6.31 -13.94 12.66
N CYS A 98 7.20 -13.64 13.61
CA CYS A 98 8.36 -12.76 13.39
C CYS A 98 9.34 -13.26 12.31
N ASP A 99 9.38 -14.56 12.03
CA ASP A 99 10.24 -15.14 10.99
C ASP A 99 9.67 -15.02 9.57
N LYS A 100 8.37 -14.73 9.45
CA LYS A 100 7.68 -14.59 8.16
C LYS A 100 7.80 -13.19 7.56
N ALA A 101 8.22 -12.20 8.35
CA ALA A 101 8.25 -10.81 7.95
C ALA A 101 9.60 -10.16 8.30
N LYS A 102 10.12 -9.32 7.40
CA LYS A 102 11.25 -8.45 7.70
C LYS A 102 10.77 -7.02 7.88
N ILE A 103 11.00 -6.46 9.05
CA ILE A 103 10.64 -5.07 9.37
C ILE A 103 11.86 -4.17 9.16
N THR A 104 11.65 -3.06 8.45
CA THR A 104 12.65 -2.01 8.30
C THR A 104 11.98 -0.66 8.47
N GLN A 105 12.71 0.35 8.92
CA GLN A 105 12.24 1.73 8.76
C GLN A 105 12.11 2.06 7.27
N GLY A 106 11.20 2.99 6.94
CA GLY A 106 11.03 3.51 5.59
C GLY A 106 12.22 4.36 5.15
N ARG A 107 11.96 5.44 4.40
CA ARG A 107 13.06 6.34 4.02
C ARG A 107 13.74 6.95 5.26
N PRO A 108 15.08 7.15 5.24
CA PRO A 108 15.82 7.70 6.38
C PRO A 108 15.31 9.04 6.92
N ALA A 109 14.67 9.85 6.07
CA ALA A 109 14.09 11.14 6.43
C ALA A 109 12.69 11.03 7.08
N ASN A 110 12.13 9.83 7.21
CA ASN A 110 10.79 9.59 7.73
C ASN A 110 10.79 8.46 8.77
N GLN A 111 11.07 8.82 10.02
CA GLN A 111 11.12 7.90 11.15
C GLN A 111 9.74 7.40 11.61
N SER A 112 8.65 7.94 11.06
CA SER A 112 7.29 7.55 11.43
C SER A 112 6.71 6.41 10.60
N VAL A 113 7.45 5.91 9.61
CA VAL A 113 6.97 4.85 8.71
C VAL A 113 7.85 3.62 8.82
N PHE A 114 7.21 2.48 9.07
CA PHE A 114 7.80 1.16 9.04
C PHE A 114 7.31 0.40 7.82
N VAL A 115 8.19 -0.43 7.27
CA VAL A 115 7.98 -1.22 6.07
C VAL A 115 8.15 -2.67 6.45
N VAL A 116 7.06 -3.43 6.40
CA VAL A 116 7.02 -4.87 6.69
C VAL A 116 7.04 -5.61 5.36
N LYS A 117 8.09 -6.40 5.14
CA LYS A 117 8.37 -7.07 3.86
C LYS A 117 8.15 -8.57 4.00
N PHE A 118 7.41 -9.14 3.06
CA PHE A 118 7.13 -10.58 3.02
C PHE A 118 7.80 -11.24 1.82
N LEU A 119 7.94 -12.57 1.91
CA LEU A 119 8.39 -13.38 0.77
C LEU A 119 7.36 -13.34 -0.38
N PRO A 120 7.79 -13.51 -1.65
CA PRO A 120 6.91 -13.54 -2.81
C PRO A 120 6.12 -14.85 -2.92
N THR A 121 5.37 -15.21 -1.89
CA THR A 121 4.58 -16.44 -1.80
C THR A 121 3.12 -16.11 -1.44
N ILE A 122 2.21 -17.05 -1.69
CA ILE A 122 0.80 -16.92 -1.29
C ILE A 122 0.69 -16.78 0.24
N SER A 123 1.46 -17.55 1.01
CA SER A 123 1.50 -17.40 2.47
C SER A 123 2.00 -16.02 2.89
N GLY A 124 3.05 -15.49 2.25
CA GLY A 124 3.52 -14.12 2.54
C GLY A 124 2.46 -13.06 2.22
N PHE A 125 1.66 -13.28 1.18
CA PHE A 125 0.53 -12.41 0.86
C PHE A 125 -0.59 -12.50 1.91
N GLN A 126 -0.94 -13.71 2.37
CA GLN A 126 -1.96 -13.91 3.40
C GLN A 126 -1.57 -13.26 4.74
N GLU A 127 -0.30 -13.35 5.14
CA GLU A 127 0.20 -12.68 6.34
C GLU A 127 0.17 -11.14 6.19
N ALA A 128 0.51 -10.62 5.00
CA ALA A 128 0.38 -9.19 4.71
C ALA A 128 -1.08 -8.70 4.77
N MET A 129 -2.00 -9.49 4.22
CA MET A 129 -3.44 -9.19 4.26
C MET A 129 -4.00 -9.28 5.69
N ARG A 130 -3.54 -10.22 6.52
CA ARG A 130 -3.92 -10.28 7.94
C ARG A 130 -3.68 -8.95 8.66
N ILE A 131 -2.51 -8.34 8.44
CA ILE A 131 -2.21 -7.01 9.02
C ILE A 131 -3.13 -5.95 8.43
N HIS A 132 -3.26 -5.91 7.10
CA HIS A 132 -4.11 -4.93 6.43
C HIS A 132 -5.57 -4.98 6.91
N ASP A 133 -6.15 -6.17 6.99
CA ASP A 133 -7.54 -6.39 7.37
C ASP A 133 -7.76 -6.10 8.85
N HIS A 134 -6.81 -6.48 9.72
CA HIS A 134 -6.85 -6.18 11.15
C HIS A 134 -6.95 -4.68 11.39
N PHE A 135 -5.98 -3.91 10.89
CA PHE A 135 -5.96 -2.46 11.04
C PHE A 135 -7.15 -1.78 10.34
N SER A 136 -7.59 -2.28 9.18
CA SER A 136 -8.78 -1.75 8.52
C SER A 136 -10.06 -1.98 9.33
N SER A 137 -10.18 -3.12 10.02
CA SER A 137 -11.36 -3.44 10.86
C SER A 137 -11.44 -2.57 12.11
N GLU A 138 -10.31 -2.06 12.58
CA GLU A 138 -10.21 -1.13 13.73
C GLU A 138 -10.29 0.35 13.31
N ASN A 139 -10.55 0.66 12.03
CA ASN A 139 -10.51 2.02 11.48
C ASN A 139 -9.11 2.68 11.58
N HIS A 140 -8.06 1.88 11.52
CA HIS A 140 -6.67 2.31 11.45
C HIS A 140 -6.06 2.02 10.06
N GLY A 141 -6.87 2.14 9.02
CA GLY A 141 -6.46 1.94 7.63
C GLY A 141 -5.85 3.18 6.99
N LYS A 142 -5.67 3.11 5.66
CA LYS A 142 -5.07 4.18 4.84
C LYS A 142 -5.98 5.42 4.81
N GLU A 143 -7.28 5.22 4.72
CA GLU A 143 -8.30 6.26 4.63
C GLU A 143 -8.32 7.12 5.90
N GLU A 144 -8.27 6.50 7.08
CA GLU A 144 -8.27 7.20 8.36
C GLU A 144 -6.95 7.93 8.58
N LEU A 145 -5.82 7.31 8.19
CA LEU A 145 -4.53 7.99 8.16
C LEU A 145 -4.57 9.24 7.26
N HIS A 146 -5.16 9.12 6.06
CA HIS A 146 -5.29 10.25 5.14
C HIS A 146 -6.15 11.36 5.75
N GLN A 147 -7.23 11.02 6.44
CA GLN A 147 -8.06 11.99 7.15
C GLN A 147 -7.28 12.71 8.23
N ILE A 148 -6.47 12.01 9.05
CA ILE A 148 -5.61 12.63 10.08
C ILE A 148 -4.57 13.57 9.47
N LEU A 149 -3.99 13.20 8.32
CA LEU A 149 -2.98 14.01 7.64
C LEU A 149 -3.57 15.25 6.95
N CYS A 150 -4.77 15.14 6.38
CA CYS A 150 -5.43 16.21 5.62
C CYS A 150 -6.33 17.11 6.46
N GLU A 151 -7.06 16.57 7.44
CA GLU A 151 -7.85 17.39 8.37
C GLU A 151 -6.91 18.12 9.33
N LYS A 152 -7.06 19.45 9.38
CA LYS A 152 -6.34 20.30 10.34
C LYS A 152 -6.78 19.97 11.77
N GLY A 153 -6.13 19.01 12.41
CA GLY A 153 -5.96 18.92 13.86
C GLY A 153 -7.25 18.78 14.66
N LYS A 154 -7.93 17.63 14.56
CA LYS A 154 -8.64 17.13 15.74
C LYS A 154 -7.65 16.32 16.55
N SER A 155 -7.44 16.75 17.79
CA SER A 155 -6.56 16.14 18.78
C SER A 155 -6.73 14.62 18.78
N SER A 156 -5.62 13.90 18.59
CA SER A 156 -5.54 12.52 19.01
C SER A 156 -5.97 12.47 20.47
N VAL A 157 -7.01 11.71 20.78
CA VAL A 157 -7.24 11.25 22.14
C VAL A 157 -5.94 10.62 22.62
N PRO A 158 -5.51 10.82 23.88
CA PRO A 158 -4.35 10.10 24.39
C PRO A 158 -4.62 8.61 24.21
N ALA A 159 -3.92 7.99 23.26
CA ALA A 159 -3.99 6.57 23.05
C ALA A 159 -3.14 5.91 24.13
N ASP A 160 -3.78 5.13 25.00
CA ASP A 160 -3.08 4.39 26.05
C ASP A 160 -2.35 3.17 25.47
N LYS A 161 -2.80 2.67 24.31
CA LYS A 161 -2.20 1.53 23.61
C LYS A 161 -1.39 1.97 22.40
N LEU A 162 -0.27 1.29 22.15
CA LEU A 162 0.59 1.55 21.00
C LEU A 162 -0.16 1.36 19.67
N GLU A 163 -0.96 0.32 19.56
CA GLU A 163 -1.72 -0.03 18.37
C GLU A 163 -2.68 1.07 17.91
N GLU A 164 -3.25 1.83 18.84
CA GLU A 164 -4.13 2.98 18.57
C GLU A 164 -3.41 4.17 17.91
N LEU A 165 -2.07 4.18 17.94
CA LEU A 165 -1.24 5.18 17.27
C LEU A 165 -0.73 4.70 15.90
N LEU A 166 -0.97 3.44 15.56
CA LEU A 166 -0.46 2.83 14.35
C LEU A 166 -1.57 2.71 13.32
N HIS A 167 -1.27 3.09 12.08
CA HIS A 167 -2.13 2.86 10.93
C HIS A 167 -1.40 1.97 9.94
N ALA A 168 -2.05 0.89 9.48
CA ALA A 168 -1.41 -0.03 8.57
C ALA A 168 -2.25 -0.31 7.33
N HIS A 169 -1.56 -0.46 6.19
CA HIS A 169 -2.19 -0.86 4.95
C HIS A 169 -1.21 -1.55 4.01
N ILE A 170 -1.73 -2.38 3.11
CA ILE A 170 -0.90 -3.00 2.09
C ILE A 170 -0.38 -1.93 1.12
N ALA A 171 0.90 -1.97 0.79
CA ALA A 171 1.53 -0.95 -0.04
C ALA A 171 0.94 -0.95 -1.45
N LEU A 172 0.36 0.19 -1.85
CA LEU A 172 -0.16 0.40 -3.19
C LEU A 172 0.92 1.00 -4.11
N ALA A 173 0.66 1.03 -5.41
CA ALA A 173 1.54 1.66 -6.39
C ALA A 173 1.83 3.14 -6.06
N GLU A 174 0.88 3.85 -5.47
CA GLU A 174 1.04 5.23 -5.01
C GLU A 174 2.02 5.36 -3.83
N ASP A 175 2.19 4.28 -3.06
CA ASP A 175 2.98 4.27 -1.84
C ASP A 175 4.45 3.90 -2.08
N LEU A 176 4.84 3.67 -3.35
CA LEU A 176 6.22 3.45 -3.75
C LEU A 176 7.16 4.55 -3.21
N GLY A 177 6.65 5.77 -3.02
CA GLY A 177 7.39 6.84 -2.38
C GLY A 177 7.94 6.48 -0.99
N TYR A 178 7.24 5.70 -0.18
CA TYR A 178 7.68 5.39 1.20
C TYR A 178 8.80 4.35 1.28
N LEU A 179 8.98 3.56 0.21
CA LEU A 179 9.94 2.47 0.19
C LEU A 179 11.37 2.96 -0.03
N ASP A 180 12.33 2.21 0.51
CA ASP A 180 13.75 2.37 0.20
C ASP A 180 14.06 1.92 -1.25
N ASP A 181 15.15 2.44 -1.81
CA ASP A 181 15.48 2.21 -3.22
C ASP A 181 15.83 0.75 -3.53
N GLU A 182 16.35 0.02 -2.56
CA GLU A 182 16.64 -1.41 -2.70
C GLU A 182 15.35 -2.24 -2.79
N THR A 183 14.34 -1.89 -2.02
CA THR A 183 13.00 -2.49 -2.12
C THR A 183 12.34 -2.15 -3.44
N LYS A 184 12.35 -0.87 -3.85
CA LYS A 184 11.76 -0.44 -5.13
C LYS A 184 12.31 -1.20 -6.33
N LYS A 185 13.63 -1.43 -6.38
CA LYS A 185 14.29 -2.17 -7.48
C LYS A 185 13.83 -3.63 -7.59
N ARG A 186 13.42 -4.24 -6.48
CA ARG A 186 13.01 -5.65 -6.40
C ARG A 186 11.50 -5.85 -6.51
N CYS A 187 10.73 -4.77 -6.50
CA CYS A 187 9.28 -4.81 -6.55
C CYS A 187 8.72 -4.59 -7.95
N VAL A 188 7.53 -5.13 -8.18
CA VAL A 188 6.69 -4.92 -9.36
C VAL A 188 5.26 -4.60 -8.90
N VAL A 189 4.48 -3.90 -9.73
CA VAL A 189 3.06 -3.68 -9.44
C VAL A 189 2.24 -4.87 -9.96
N ARG A 190 1.32 -5.36 -9.15
CA ARG A 190 0.39 -6.47 -9.47
C ARG A 190 -1.04 -6.11 -9.06
N SER A 191 -2.02 -6.77 -9.68
CA SER A 191 -3.41 -6.74 -9.21
C SER A 191 -3.52 -7.57 -7.93
N LYS A 192 -4.08 -6.97 -6.90
CA LYS A 192 -4.37 -7.59 -5.61
C LYS A 192 -5.45 -8.65 -5.78
N ASN A 193 -6.52 -8.32 -6.49
CA ASN A 193 -7.65 -9.22 -6.72
C ASN A 193 -7.22 -10.49 -7.49
N ASP A 194 -6.32 -10.36 -8.46
CA ASP A 194 -5.74 -11.51 -9.17
C ASP A 194 -4.94 -12.44 -8.26
N ILE A 195 -4.26 -11.89 -7.25
CA ILE A 195 -3.47 -12.66 -6.28
C ILE A 195 -4.41 -13.31 -5.25
N GLU A 196 -5.40 -12.58 -4.74
CA GLU A 196 -6.45 -13.09 -3.85
C GLU A 196 -7.16 -14.29 -4.49
N ALA A 197 -7.63 -14.15 -5.73
CA ALA A 197 -8.30 -15.24 -6.45
C ALA A 197 -7.41 -16.50 -6.59
N ARG A 198 -6.08 -16.32 -6.74
CA ARG A 198 -5.13 -17.45 -6.78
C ARG A 198 -4.90 -18.06 -5.41
N ALA A 199 -4.89 -17.25 -4.35
CA ALA A 199 -4.78 -17.72 -2.98
C ALA A 199 -5.98 -18.59 -2.61
N ASP A 200 -7.19 -18.12 -2.93
CA ASP A 200 -8.45 -18.84 -2.70
C ASP A 200 -8.51 -20.15 -3.49
N ALA A 201 -8.06 -20.13 -4.75
CA ALA A 201 -7.98 -21.35 -5.56
C ALA A 201 -7.01 -22.39 -4.96
N THR A 202 -5.94 -21.95 -4.30
CA THR A 202 -4.98 -22.87 -3.64
C THR A 202 -5.60 -23.52 -2.40
N LEU A 203 -6.32 -22.76 -1.57
CA LEU A 203 -6.97 -23.27 -0.36
C LEU A 203 -8.04 -24.34 -0.66
N ASN A 204 -8.76 -24.19 -1.79
CA ASN A 204 -9.78 -25.13 -2.22
C ASN A 204 -9.22 -26.46 -2.79
N LEU A 205 -7.92 -26.55 -3.07
CA LEU A 205 -7.27 -27.79 -3.53
C LEU A 205 -6.77 -28.66 -2.36
N ASP A 206 -6.63 -28.07 -1.17
CA ASP A 206 -6.16 -28.73 0.05
C ASP A 206 -7.32 -29.20 0.97
N SER A 207 -8.57 -29.14 0.48
CA SER A 207 -9.81 -29.54 1.19
C SER A 207 -10.42 -30.82 0.60
#